data_AF-A0A4R3M2S4-F1
#
_entry.id   AF-A0A4R3M2S4-F1
#
_cell.length_a   1.000
_cell.length_b   1.000
_cell.length_c   1.000
_cell.angle_alpha   90.00
_cell.angle_beta   90.00
_cell.angle_gamma   90.00
#
_symmetry.space_group_name_H-M   'P 1'
#
loop_
_entity.id
_entity.type
_entity.pdbx_description
1 polymer ?
#
loop_
_entity_poly.entity_id
_entity_poly.type
_entity_poly.pdbx_seq_one_letter_code
_entity_poly.pdbx_strand_id
1 'polypeptide(L)' 'DRGLKVRTMCLPDAFIDHDTPAAMIARAGLDHTAILAKVLQTIGHQTQTATPKRA' A
#
# COMPACT_ATOMS: atom_id res chain seq x y z
N ASP A 1 22.61 -2.07 -14.09
CA ASP A 1 21.15 -2.27 -14.17
C ASP A 1 20.60 -1.41 -15.31
N ARG A 2 20.03 -2.04 -16.35
CA ARG A 2 19.77 -1.43 -17.68
C ARG A 2 18.48 -0.59 -17.72
N GLY A 3 18.35 0.40 -16.84
CA GLY A 3 17.17 1.29 -16.81
C GLY A 3 15.96 0.76 -16.03
N LEU A 4 16.18 -0.20 -15.11
CA LEU A 4 15.13 -0.66 -14.20
C LEU A 4 14.68 0.48 -13.27
N LYS A 5 13.37 0.67 -13.12
CA LYS A 5 12.79 1.64 -12.19
C LYS A 5 12.41 0.95 -10.88
N VAL A 6 13.21 1.16 -9.85
CA VAL A 6 12.94 0.66 -8.49
C VAL A 6 12.06 1.66 -7.74
N ARG A 7 11.01 1.17 -7.08
CA ARG A 7 10.14 1.97 -6.21
C ARG A 7 9.95 1.22 -4.89
N THR A 8 10.44 1.79 -3.81
CA THR A 8 10.39 1.18 -2.49
C THR A 8 9.10 1.55 -1.76
N MET A 9 8.65 0.65 -0.88
CA MET A 9 7.71 0.97 0.19
C MET A 9 8.52 1.04 1.49
N CYS A 10 8.27 2.07 2.29
CA CYS A 10 9.04 2.34 3.51
C CYS A 10 8.10 2.34 4.71
N LEU A 11 8.63 1.95 5.86
CA LEU A 11 7.94 2.11 7.13
C LEU A 11 7.64 3.61 7.34
N PRO A 12 6.39 4.00 7.65
CA PRO A 12 6.08 5.39 7.87
C PRO A 12 6.75 5.89 9.15
N ASP A 13 7.13 7.17 9.16
CA ASP A 13 7.58 7.87 10.36
C ASP A 13 6.36 8.22 11.22
N ALA A 14 5.79 7.20 11.85
CA ALA A 14 4.63 7.29 12.71
C ALA A 14 4.76 6.28 13.85
N PHE A 15 4.23 6.65 15.02
CA PHE A 15 4.19 5.73 16.16
C PHE A 15 3.19 4.59 15.88
N ILE A 16 3.64 3.34 16.06
CA ILE A 16 2.83 2.13 15.93
C ILE A 16 2.84 1.44 17.31
N ASP A 17 1.67 1.36 17.93
CA ASP A 17 1.47 0.65 19.18
C ASP A 17 1.83 -0.83 19.05
N HIS A 18 2.25 -1.44 20.16
CA HIS A 18 2.57 -2.85 20.18
C HIS A 18 1.29 -3.70 20.02
N ASP A 19 1.33 -4.60 19.06
CA ASP A 19 0.25 -5.53 18.75
C ASP A 19 0.87 -6.79 18.12
N THR A 20 0.05 -7.70 17.62
CA THR A 20 0.50 -8.80 16.78
C THR A 20 1.31 -8.28 15.58
N PRO A 21 2.36 -9.01 15.14
CA PRO A 21 3.17 -8.58 14.01
C PRO A 21 2.36 -8.28 12.74
N ALA A 22 1.30 -9.05 12.47
CA ALA A 22 0.42 -8.84 11.33
C ALA A 22 -0.31 -7.49 11.41
N ALA A 23 -0.85 -7.13 12.58
CA ALA A 23 -1.54 -5.86 12.80
C ALA A 23 -0.58 -4.66 12.67
N MET A 24 0.65 -4.78 13.20
CA MET A 24 1.67 -3.73 13.08
C MET A 24 2.05 -3.47 11.61
N ILE A 25 2.25 -4.53 10.82
CA ILE A 25 2.58 -4.41 9.39
C ILE A 25 1.42 -3.84 8.57
N ALA A 26 0.19 -4.24 8.88
CA ALA A 26 -1.00 -3.65 8.26
C ALA A 26 -1.13 -2.16 8.59
N ARG A 27 -0.90 -1.76 9.85
CA ARG A 27 -0.91 -0.35 10.25
C ARG A 27 0.20 0.47 9.61
N ALA A 28 1.35 -0.15 9.33
CA ALA A 28 2.42 0.45 8.54
C ALA A 28 2.10 0.59 7.04
N GLY A 29 1.02 -0.02 6.54
CA GLY A 29 0.71 -0.04 5.10
C GLY A 29 1.72 -0.87 4.30
N LEU A 30 2.33 -1.87 4.93
CA LEU A 30 3.33 -2.76 4.31
C LEU A 30 2.80 -4.20 4.18
N ASP A 31 1.49 -4.38 4.29
CA ASP A 31 0.83 -5.68 4.11
C ASP A 31 0.59 -6.01 2.63
N HIS A 32 0.14 -7.25 2.39
CA HIS A 32 -0.15 -7.75 1.04
C HIS A 32 -1.15 -6.87 0.28
N THR A 33 -2.18 -6.33 0.97
CA THR A 33 -3.21 -5.47 0.37
C THR A 33 -2.59 -4.16 -0.13
N ALA A 34 -1.80 -3.51 0.71
CA ALA A 34 -1.13 -2.25 0.36
C ALA A 34 -0.10 -2.44 -0.75
N ILE A 35 0.65 -3.55 -0.74
CA ILE A 35 1.59 -3.89 -1.82
C ILE A 35 0.86 -4.04 -3.14
N LEU A 36 -0.24 -4.81 -3.18
CA LEU A 36 -1.02 -5.00 -4.40
C LEU A 36 -1.58 -3.67 -4.91
N ALA A 37 -2.15 -2.85 -4.03
CA ALA A 37 -2.65 -1.52 -4.38
C ALA A 37 -1.53 -0.63 -4.96
N LYS A 38 -0.33 -0.66 -4.37
CA LYS A 38 0.82 0.10 -4.85
C LYS A 38 1.31 -0.37 -6.22
N VAL A 39 1.32 -1.69 -6.45
CA VAL A 39 1.69 -2.26 -7.76
C VAL A 39 0.69 -1.82 -8.84
N LEU A 40 -0.61 -1.93 -8.57
CA LEU A 40 -1.65 -1.50 -9.51
C LEU A 40 -1.58 0.00 -9.80
N GLN A 41 -1.38 0.82 -8.76
CA GLN A 41 -1.18 2.27 -8.90
C GLN A 41 0.05 2.60 -9.75
N THR A 42 1.17 1.91 -9.54
CA THR A 42 2.44 2.21 -10.22
C THR A 42 2.47 1.76 -11.68
N ILE A 43 1.74 0.71 -12.04
CA ILE A 43 1.60 0.23 -13.42
C ILE A 43 0.54 1.06 -14.19
N GLY A 44 -0.24 1.90 -13.50
CA GLY A 44 -1.24 2.77 -14.11
C GLY A 44 -2.63 2.13 -14.24
N HIS A 45 -2.86 0.99 -13.58
CA HIS A 45 -4.19 0.43 -13.42
C HIS A 45 -4.96 1.28 -12.40
N GLN A 46 -5.74 2.24 -12.90
CA GLN A 46 -6.69 2.99 -12.07
C GLN A 46 -7.71 2.00 -11.53
N THR A 47 -7.62 1.66 -10.25
CA THR A 47 -8.74 1.00 -9.57
C THR A 47 -9.85 2.04 -9.52
N GLN A 48 -10.85 1.90 -10.39
CA GLN A 48 -12.06 2.70 -10.36
C GLN A 48 -12.64 2.56 -8.96
N THR A 49 -12.47 3.57 -8.13
CA THR A 49 -13.14 3.64 -6.84
C THR A 49 -14.61 3.85 -7.17
N ALA A 50 -15.39 2.76 -7.13
CA ALA A 50 -16.84 2.84 -7.29
C ALA A 50 -17.35 3.78 -6.20
N THR A 51 -17.66 5.01 -6.58
CA THR A 51 -18.29 5.98 -5.70
C THR A 51 -19.69 5.46 -5.43
N PRO A 52 -20.08 5.15 -4.17
CA PRO A 52 -21.43 4.71 -3.91
C PRO A 52 -22.38 5.86 -4.28
N LYS A 53 -23.26 5.62 -5.27
CA LYS A 53 -24.40 6.48 -5.56
C LYS A 53 -25.23 6.54 -4.27
N ARG A 54 -25.23 7.70 -3.62
CA ARG A 54 -26.20 8.00 -2.55
C ARG A 54 -27.59 7.95 -3.18
N ALA A 55 -28.43 7.07 -2.62
CA ALA A 55 -29.87 7.06 -2.86
C ALA A 55 -30.53 8.20 -2.10
#